data_AF-A0A1Q2H1C4-F1
#
_entry.id   AF-A0A1Q2H1C4-F1
#
_cell.length_a   1.000
_cell.length_b   1.000
_cell.length_c   1.000
_cell.angle_alpha   90.00
_cell.angle_beta   90.00
_cell.angle_gamma   90.00
#
_symmetry.space_group_name_H-M   'P 1'
#
loop_
_entity.id
_entity.type
_entity.pdbx_description
1 polymer ?
#
loop_
_entity_poly.entity_id
_entity_poly.type
_entity_poly.pdbx_seq_one_letter_code
_entity_poly.pdbx_strand_id
1 'polypeptide(L)'
;MKKLTLAATILASLSLAACSSNQGLDKIGSDFASLDNDSDGYISKVEADDDNIWEHFSNIDTNMDNEISRKEFNAYMQLNAGKVATDSDVSESAFKADIAKFDKIESSFASLDNDENGYISIVEGNDDDISNHFGYMDKDKDKRVSKSEFVGYIQKYGSAVAEDDALESLKRS
;
A
#
# COMPACT_ATOMS: atom_id res chain seq x y z
N MET A 1 24.91 -42.80 -43.59
CA MET A 1 24.62 -41.40 -43.96
C MET A 1 23.47 -40.90 -43.08
N LYS A 2 23.37 -39.58 -42.91
CA LYS A 2 22.78 -38.84 -41.78
C LYS A 2 21.25 -38.99 -41.62
N LYS A 3 20.80 -38.79 -40.38
CA LYS A 3 19.42 -38.78 -39.83
C LYS A 3 18.50 -37.82 -40.58
N LEU A 4 17.19 -38.10 -40.66
CA LEU A 4 16.14 -37.08 -40.79
C LEU A 4 14.85 -37.51 -40.06
N THR A 5 14.72 -37.07 -38.81
CA THR A 5 13.47 -37.07 -38.03
C THR A 5 12.55 -35.99 -38.59
N LEU A 6 11.35 -36.36 -39.04
CA LEU A 6 10.35 -35.44 -39.58
C LEU A 6 9.51 -34.88 -38.43
N ALA A 7 9.88 -33.71 -37.92
CA ALA A 7 9.08 -32.95 -36.98
C ALA A 7 7.96 -32.23 -37.75
N ALA A 8 6.71 -32.63 -37.53
CA ALA A 8 5.54 -31.92 -38.04
C ALA A 8 5.19 -30.79 -37.05
N THR A 9 5.67 -29.58 -37.34
CA THR A 9 5.26 -28.36 -36.64
C THR A 9 3.89 -27.93 -37.14
N ILE A 10 2.84 -28.26 -36.40
CA ILE A 10 1.52 -27.64 -36.59
C ILE A 10 1.52 -26.36 -35.75
N LEU A 11 1.86 -25.23 -36.38
CA LEU A 11 1.56 -23.89 -35.87
C LEU A 11 0.04 -23.68 -35.98
N ALA A 12 -0.71 -24.13 -34.98
CA ALA A 12 -2.08 -23.70 -34.80
C ALA A 12 -2.06 -22.27 -34.25
N SER A 13 -2.19 -21.30 -35.15
CA SER A 13 -2.50 -19.91 -34.81
C SER A 13 -3.92 -19.85 -34.25
N LEU A 14 -4.09 -20.07 -32.95
CA LEU A 14 -5.37 -19.81 -32.29
C LEU A 14 -5.39 -18.35 -31.83
N SER A 15 -6.25 -17.59 -32.49
CA SER A 15 -6.52 -16.18 -32.26
C SER A 15 -7.03 -16.01 -30.82
N LEU A 16 -6.26 -15.37 -29.95
CA LEU A 16 -6.78 -14.92 -28.66
C LEU A 16 -7.70 -13.71 -28.91
N ALA A 17 -8.97 -14.00 -29.14
CA ALA A 17 -10.04 -13.08 -28.83
C ALA A 17 -10.01 -12.87 -27.30
N ALA A 18 -9.28 -11.85 -26.85
CA ALA A 18 -9.34 -11.36 -25.48
C ALA A 18 -10.68 -10.65 -25.27
N CYS A 19 -11.75 -11.43 -25.15
CA CYS A 19 -12.96 -11.00 -24.46
C CYS A 19 -12.78 -11.36 -22.98
N SER A 20 -11.91 -10.62 -22.28
CA SER A 20 -11.84 -10.73 -20.83
C SER A 20 -12.94 -9.83 -20.26
N SER A 21 -14.08 -10.45 -19.97
CA SER A 21 -15.11 -9.87 -19.14
C SER A 21 -14.51 -9.55 -17.77
N ASN A 22 -14.29 -8.26 -17.51
CA ASN A 22 -14.12 -7.70 -16.16
C ASN A 22 -15.40 -7.93 -15.37
N GLN A 23 -15.64 -9.17 -14.94
CA GLN A 23 -16.39 -9.46 -13.73
C GLN A 23 -15.32 -9.55 -12.65
N GLY A 24 -15.42 -8.72 -11.62
CA GLY A 24 -14.50 -8.77 -10.49
C GLY A 24 -14.63 -10.13 -9.83
N LEU A 25 -13.73 -11.05 -10.16
CA LEU A 25 -13.68 -12.38 -9.57
C LEU A 25 -13.50 -12.21 -8.05
N ASP A 26 -14.32 -12.92 -7.28
CA ASP A 26 -14.31 -12.82 -5.82
C ASP A 26 -12.94 -13.23 -5.26
N LYS A 27 -12.51 -12.57 -4.18
CA LYS A 27 -11.21 -12.85 -3.56
C LYS A 27 -11.16 -14.29 -3.06
N ILE A 28 -10.08 -15.01 -3.35
CA ILE A 28 -9.80 -16.32 -2.76
C ILE A 28 -9.70 -16.15 -1.25
N GLY A 29 -10.59 -16.82 -0.51
CA GLY A 29 -10.66 -16.76 0.96
C GLY A 29 -10.02 -17.96 1.64
N SER A 30 -9.71 -19.01 0.86
CA SER A 30 -9.17 -20.28 1.34
C SER A 30 -7.63 -20.26 1.35
N ASP A 31 -7.03 -20.81 2.41
CA ASP A 31 -5.59 -20.94 2.52
C ASP A 31 -5.09 -22.17 1.74
N PHE A 32 -3.85 -22.14 1.25
CA PHE A 32 -3.27 -23.27 0.52
C PHE A 32 -3.43 -24.60 1.25
N ALA A 33 -3.19 -24.61 2.56
CA ALA A 33 -3.27 -25.82 3.39
C ALA A 33 -4.71 -26.32 3.61
N SER A 34 -5.73 -25.50 3.38
CA SER A 34 -7.14 -25.95 3.40
C SER A 34 -7.60 -26.55 2.08
N LEU A 35 -6.88 -26.26 1.00
CA LEU A 35 -7.18 -26.74 -0.36
C LEU A 35 -6.42 -28.04 -0.68
N ASP A 36 -5.16 -28.14 -0.23
CA ASP A 36 -4.27 -29.30 -0.34
C ASP A 36 -4.72 -30.42 0.63
N ASN A 37 -5.76 -31.16 0.24
CA ASN A 37 -6.45 -32.13 1.09
C ASN A 37 -5.67 -33.44 1.21
N ASP A 38 -4.92 -33.82 0.18
CA ASP A 38 -4.07 -35.01 0.21
C ASP A 38 -2.63 -34.73 0.69
N SER A 39 -2.30 -33.46 0.94
CA SER A 39 -1.01 -33.01 1.48
C SER A 39 0.18 -33.36 0.59
N ASP A 40 -0.02 -33.44 -0.72
CA ASP A 40 1.04 -33.69 -1.70
C ASP A 40 1.85 -32.42 -2.05
N GLY A 41 1.36 -31.25 -1.62
CA GLY A 41 2.00 -29.95 -1.81
C GLY A 41 1.56 -29.19 -3.06
N TYR A 42 0.51 -29.65 -3.74
CA TYR A 42 -0.14 -29.05 -4.90
C TYR A 42 -1.65 -28.92 -4.64
N ILE A 43 -2.33 -28.09 -5.44
CA ILE A 43 -3.80 -28.06 -5.47
C ILE A 43 -4.22 -28.53 -6.85
N SER A 44 -4.81 -29.71 -6.90
CA SER A 44 -5.35 -30.31 -8.10
C SER A 44 -6.68 -29.65 -8.51
N LYS A 45 -7.12 -29.90 -9.74
CA LYS A 45 -8.47 -29.47 -10.18
C LYS A 45 -9.60 -30.04 -9.33
N VAL A 46 -9.42 -31.25 -8.81
CA VAL A 46 -10.43 -31.92 -7.97
C VAL A 46 -10.55 -31.21 -6.62
N GLU A 47 -9.43 -30.78 -6.06
CA GLU A 47 -9.39 -30.01 -4.81
C GLU A 47 -9.87 -28.56 -4.98
N ALA A 48 -9.66 -27.99 -6.17
CA ALA A 48 -10.11 -26.65 -6.49
C ALA A 48 -11.62 -26.55 -6.80
N ASP A 49 -12.26 -27.61 -7.30
CA ASP A 49 -13.60 -27.60 -7.92
C ASP A 49 -14.73 -27.10 -6.99
N ASP A 50 -14.64 -27.38 -5.69
CA ASP A 50 -15.64 -26.96 -4.68
C ASP A 50 -15.26 -25.66 -3.95
N ASP A 51 -14.19 -25.00 -4.38
CA ASP A 51 -13.67 -23.79 -3.76
C ASP A 51 -13.64 -22.61 -4.74
N ASN A 52 -13.64 -21.40 -4.19
CA ASN A 52 -13.65 -20.20 -5.01
C ASN A 52 -12.35 -19.99 -5.80
N ILE A 53 -11.30 -20.77 -5.52
CA ILE A 53 -10.06 -20.83 -6.31
C ILE A 53 -10.29 -21.38 -7.73
N TRP A 54 -11.34 -22.18 -7.96
CA TRP A 54 -11.65 -22.75 -9.27
C TRP A 54 -11.71 -21.70 -10.39
N GLU A 55 -12.39 -20.58 -10.12
CA GLU A 55 -12.54 -19.49 -11.09
C GLU A 55 -11.21 -18.79 -11.44
N HIS A 56 -10.23 -18.92 -10.54
CA HIS A 56 -8.90 -18.35 -10.69
C HIS A 56 -7.87 -19.37 -11.17
N PHE A 57 -8.24 -20.65 -11.29
CA PHE A 57 -7.32 -21.75 -11.50
C PHE A 57 -6.40 -21.51 -12.70
N SER A 58 -6.97 -21.18 -13.86
CA SER A 58 -6.20 -20.90 -15.08
C SER A 58 -5.33 -19.64 -14.99
N ASN A 59 -5.61 -18.74 -14.06
CA ASN A 59 -4.78 -17.55 -13.84
C ASN A 59 -3.63 -17.84 -12.85
N ILE A 60 -3.80 -18.83 -11.98
CA ILE A 60 -2.80 -19.26 -11.00
C ILE A 60 -1.82 -20.26 -11.63
N ASP A 61 -2.33 -21.24 -12.37
CA ASP A 61 -1.58 -22.27 -13.10
C ASP A 61 -0.85 -21.65 -14.31
N THR A 62 0.30 -21.04 -14.03
CA THR A 62 1.07 -20.28 -15.04
C THR A 62 1.89 -21.18 -15.95
N ASN A 63 2.27 -22.37 -15.47
CA ASN A 63 3.03 -23.35 -16.23
C ASN A 63 2.12 -24.34 -17.01
N MET A 64 0.81 -24.27 -16.80
CA MET A 64 -0.23 -25.08 -17.45
C MET A 64 -0.05 -26.59 -17.23
N ASP A 65 0.44 -26.99 -16.06
CA ASP A 65 0.60 -28.41 -15.72
C ASP A 65 -0.67 -29.03 -15.13
N ASN A 66 -1.73 -28.24 -14.92
CA ASN A 66 -3.01 -28.60 -14.30
C ASN A 66 -2.96 -28.78 -12.78
N GLU A 67 -1.91 -28.30 -12.12
CA GLU A 67 -1.73 -28.35 -10.68
C GLU A 67 -1.25 -26.97 -10.20
N ILE A 68 -1.82 -26.45 -9.11
CA ILE A 68 -1.36 -25.19 -8.54
C ILE A 68 -0.27 -25.49 -7.52
N SER A 69 0.97 -25.14 -7.85
CA SER A 69 2.05 -25.22 -6.87
C SER A 69 1.92 -24.14 -5.79
N ARG A 70 2.52 -24.37 -4.62
CA ARG A 70 2.62 -23.35 -3.56
C ARG A 70 3.23 -22.03 -4.07
N LYS A 71 4.16 -22.10 -5.01
CA LYS A 71 4.81 -20.92 -5.60
C LYS A 71 3.81 -20.12 -6.44
N GLU A 72 3.02 -20.80 -7.26
CA GLU A 72 1.99 -20.17 -8.09
C GLU A 72 0.86 -19.59 -7.28
N PHE A 73 0.36 -20.33 -6.28
CA PHE A 73 -0.61 -19.82 -5.33
C PHE A 73 -0.11 -18.55 -4.63
N ASN A 74 1.11 -18.57 -4.10
CA ASN A 74 1.69 -17.40 -3.43
C ASN A 74 1.94 -16.24 -4.39
N ALA A 75 2.35 -16.49 -5.64
CA ALA A 75 2.52 -15.45 -6.64
C ALA A 75 1.19 -14.82 -7.01
N TYR A 76 0.15 -15.64 -7.22
CA TYR A 76 -1.20 -15.17 -7.49
C TYR A 76 -1.77 -14.40 -6.31
N MET A 77 -1.57 -14.87 -5.08
CA MET A 77 -1.95 -14.14 -3.88
C MET A 77 -1.12 -12.88 -3.71
N GLN A 78 0.16 -12.82 -4.07
CA GLN A 78 0.91 -11.57 -4.02
C GLN A 78 0.46 -10.55 -5.08
N LEU A 79 -0.05 -11.02 -6.22
CA LEU A 79 -0.58 -10.19 -7.30
C LEU A 79 -2.03 -9.74 -7.05
N ASN A 80 -2.86 -10.60 -6.43
CA ASN A 80 -4.30 -10.41 -6.25
C ASN A 80 -4.77 -10.23 -4.79
N ALA A 81 -4.03 -10.74 -3.80
CA ALA A 81 -3.97 -10.05 -2.51
C ALA A 81 -3.17 -8.81 -2.84
N GLY A 82 -3.88 -7.73 -3.18
CA GLY A 82 -3.23 -6.48 -3.45
C GLY A 82 -2.15 -6.26 -2.42
N LYS A 83 -1.02 -5.70 -2.82
CA LYS A 83 -0.39 -4.71 -1.95
C LYS A 83 -1.41 -3.57 -1.71
N VAL A 84 -2.49 -3.89 -1.03
CA VAL A 84 -3.09 -3.00 -0.06
C VAL A 84 -2.03 -3.05 1.05
N ALA A 85 -0.98 -2.23 0.89
CA ALA A 85 -0.64 -1.39 2.04
C ALA A 85 -2.02 -0.94 2.54
N THR A 86 -2.36 -1.25 3.79
CA THR A 86 -3.73 -1.04 4.30
C THR A 86 -4.21 0.32 3.80
N ASP A 87 -5.50 0.54 3.51
CA ASP A 87 -5.93 1.87 3.04
C ASP A 87 -5.29 2.99 3.90
N SER A 88 -5.04 2.71 5.18
CA SER A 88 -4.19 3.51 6.08
C SER A 88 -2.72 3.69 5.66
N ASP A 89 -1.94 2.67 5.31
CA ASP A 89 -0.53 2.79 4.91
C ASP A 89 -0.32 3.43 3.53
N VAL A 90 -1.21 3.15 2.56
CA VAL A 90 -1.22 3.86 1.27
C VAL A 90 -1.63 5.31 1.49
N SER A 91 -2.68 5.55 2.29
CA SER A 91 -3.10 6.92 2.63
C SER A 91 -2.00 7.65 3.39
N GLU A 92 -1.32 7.02 4.33
CA GLU A 92 -0.23 7.62 5.12
C GLU A 92 0.97 7.96 4.24
N SER A 93 1.34 7.09 3.29
CA SER A 93 2.46 7.34 2.38
C SER A 93 2.13 8.40 1.33
N ALA A 94 0.91 8.38 0.77
CA ALA A 94 0.42 9.41 -0.13
C ALA A 94 0.29 10.76 0.59
N PHE A 95 -0.26 10.75 1.80
CA PHE A 95 -0.35 11.91 2.68
C PHE A 95 1.02 12.48 3.00
N LYS A 96 2.00 11.64 3.37
CA LYS A 96 3.41 12.04 3.57
C LYS A 96 3.99 12.70 2.32
N ALA A 97 3.71 12.15 1.14
CA ALA A 97 4.17 12.73 -0.12
C ALA A 97 3.48 14.08 -0.44
N ASP A 98 2.23 14.27 -0.02
CA ASP A 98 1.52 15.54 -0.20
C ASP A 98 2.02 16.62 0.77
N ILE A 99 2.21 16.28 2.04
CA ILE A 99 2.75 17.25 3.03
C ILE A 99 4.22 17.59 2.76
N ALA A 100 5.01 16.68 2.18
CA ALA A 100 6.41 16.93 1.83
C ALA A 100 6.59 17.88 0.63
N LYS A 101 5.51 18.26 -0.07
CA LYS A 101 5.53 19.29 -1.11
C LYS A 101 5.51 20.71 -0.55
N PHE A 102 5.08 20.87 0.70
CA PHE A 102 5.07 22.16 1.37
C PHE A 102 6.48 22.55 1.78
N ASP A 103 6.66 23.87 1.97
CA ASP A 103 7.89 24.38 2.57
C ASP A 103 8.07 23.75 3.95
N LYS A 104 9.32 23.44 4.29
CA LYS A 104 9.62 22.81 5.57
C LYS A 104 9.37 23.77 6.71
N ILE A 105 9.02 23.19 7.85
CA ILE A 105 8.86 23.88 9.11
C ILE A 105 10.24 24.06 9.74
N GLU A 106 10.70 25.29 9.75
CA GLU A 106 11.90 25.83 10.40
C GLU A 106 11.54 26.39 11.78
N SER A 107 10.36 26.99 11.91
CA SER A 107 9.94 27.69 13.13
C SER A 107 9.69 26.75 14.31
N SER A 108 10.13 27.17 15.49
CA SER A 108 9.85 26.46 16.74
C SER A 108 8.46 26.82 17.29
N PHE A 109 7.87 25.96 18.11
CA PHE A 109 6.60 26.29 18.79
C PHE A 109 6.66 27.63 19.54
N ALA A 110 7.77 27.90 20.24
CA ALA A 110 7.93 29.11 21.04
C ALA A 110 8.11 30.39 20.21
N SER A 111 8.56 30.28 18.95
CA SER A 111 8.63 31.44 18.05
C SER A 111 7.31 31.74 17.37
N LEU A 112 6.42 30.75 17.30
CA LEU A 112 5.08 30.86 16.70
C LEU A 112 4.03 31.35 17.72
N ASP A 113 4.15 30.91 18.98
CA ASP A 113 3.29 31.33 20.11
C ASP A 113 3.70 32.73 20.60
N ASN A 114 3.35 33.76 19.82
CA ASN A 114 3.80 35.14 20.03
C ASN A 114 3.18 35.81 21.26
N ASP A 115 1.96 35.40 21.63
CA ASP A 115 1.29 35.90 22.83
C ASP A 115 1.53 35.04 24.09
N GLU A 116 2.35 33.99 23.96
CA GLU A 116 2.76 33.04 25.01
C GLU A 116 1.56 32.37 25.71
N ASN A 117 0.44 32.20 25.00
CA ASN A 117 -0.78 31.61 25.57
C ASN A 117 -0.74 30.07 25.60
N GLY A 118 0.28 29.45 25.00
CA GLY A 118 0.46 28.00 24.91
C GLY A 118 -0.21 27.36 23.69
N TYR A 119 -0.69 28.16 22.75
CA TYR A 119 -1.35 27.73 21.52
C TYR A 119 -0.92 28.61 20.35
N ILE A 120 -0.71 27.99 19.20
CA ILE A 120 -0.56 28.72 17.95
C ILE A 120 -1.95 28.91 17.35
N SER A 121 -2.41 30.15 17.24
CA SER A 121 -3.65 30.48 16.56
C SER A 121 -3.50 30.48 15.04
N ILE A 122 -4.62 30.52 14.30
CA ILE A 122 -4.58 30.69 12.83
C ILE A 122 -3.82 31.94 12.44
N VAL A 123 -3.94 33.03 13.19
CA VAL A 123 -3.27 34.30 12.85
C VAL A 123 -1.77 34.16 12.98
N GLU A 124 -1.31 33.56 14.08
CA GLU A 124 0.11 33.31 14.32
C GLU A 124 0.69 32.31 13.31
N GLY A 125 -0.04 31.25 12.99
CA GLY A 125 0.43 30.24 12.04
C GLY A 125 0.40 30.69 10.58
N ASN A 126 -0.41 31.68 10.22
CA ASN A 126 -0.60 32.12 8.82
C ASN A 126 0.52 33.03 8.29
N ASP A 127 1.30 33.63 9.18
CA ASP A 127 2.42 34.50 8.81
C ASP A 127 3.74 33.71 8.68
N ASP A 128 3.71 32.41 8.98
CA ASP A 128 4.89 31.54 9.04
C ASP A 128 4.76 30.27 8.17
N ASP A 129 5.86 29.55 8.09
CA ASP A 129 6.07 28.28 7.37
C ASP A 129 5.11 27.14 7.76
N ILE A 130 4.44 27.24 8.90
CA ILE A 130 3.47 26.25 9.36
C ILE A 130 2.07 26.40 8.74
N SER A 131 1.79 27.49 7.99
CA SER A 131 0.47 27.79 7.42
C SER A 131 -0.18 26.60 6.71
N ASN A 132 0.59 25.92 5.85
CA ASN A 132 0.12 24.78 5.06
C ASN A 132 -0.02 23.48 5.89
N HIS A 133 0.55 23.46 7.09
CA HIS A 133 0.53 22.33 8.01
C HIS A 133 -0.49 22.48 9.13
N PHE A 134 -0.94 23.70 9.42
CA PHE A 134 -1.84 24.03 10.52
C PHE A 134 -3.06 23.10 10.59
N GLY A 135 -3.78 22.95 9.47
CA GLY A 135 -4.99 22.12 9.40
C GLY A 135 -4.74 20.62 9.58
N TYR A 136 -3.50 20.16 9.42
CA TYR A 136 -3.12 18.76 9.67
C TYR A 136 -2.63 18.54 11.11
N MET A 137 -2.19 19.61 11.78
CA MET A 137 -1.77 19.59 13.18
C MET A 137 -2.96 19.64 14.14
N ASP A 138 -3.95 20.50 13.84
CA ASP A 138 -5.19 20.69 14.62
C ASP A 138 -6.08 19.43 14.54
N LYS A 139 -5.91 18.52 15.50
CA LYS A 139 -6.59 17.20 15.49
C LYS A 139 -7.99 17.29 16.07
N ASP A 140 -8.18 18.13 17.09
CA ASP A 140 -9.47 18.32 17.75
C ASP A 140 -10.35 19.37 17.05
N LYS A 141 -9.81 20.08 16.05
CA LYS A 141 -10.46 21.06 15.18
C LYS A 141 -10.91 22.30 15.93
N ASP A 142 -10.17 22.69 16.97
CA ASP A 142 -10.44 23.87 17.78
C ASP A 142 -9.91 25.18 17.15
N LYS A 143 -9.27 25.08 15.97
CA LYS A 143 -8.63 26.18 15.22
C LYS A 143 -7.41 26.78 15.92
N ARG A 144 -6.77 25.99 16.77
CA ARG A 144 -5.51 26.29 17.44
C ARG A 144 -4.63 25.05 17.32
N VAL A 145 -3.35 25.23 17.49
CA VAL A 145 -2.40 24.13 17.59
C VAL A 145 -1.77 24.19 18.96
N SER A 146 -2.07 23.20 19.79
CA SER A 146 -1.42 23.05 21.08
C SER A 146 0.02 22.55 20.92
N LYS A 147 0.85 22.75 21.95
CA LYS A 147 2.22 22.22 21.97
C LYS A 147 2.27 20.71 21.71
N SER A 148 1.30 19.95 22.25
CA SER A 148 1.25 18.50 22.07
C SER A 148 0.93 18.11 20.64
N GLU A 149 0.08 18.87 19.95
CA GLU A 149 -0.26 18.62 18.55
C GLU A 149 0.90 18.94 17.63
N PHE A 150 1.55 20.08 17.86
CA PHE A 150 2.77 20.48 17.16
C PHE A 150 3.85 19.39 17.30
N VAL A 151 4.20 19.01 18.53
CA VAL A 151 5.19 17.97 18.81
C VAL A 151 4.79 16.64 18.18
N GLY A 152 3.53 16.22 18.31
CA GLY A 152 3.06 14.96 17.74
C GLY A 152 3.13 14.92 16.21
N TYR A 153 2.86 16.06 15.55
CA TYR A 153 2.98 16.19 14.10
C TYR A 153 4.44 16.11 13.66
N ILE A 154 5.33 16.85 14.31
CA ILE A 154 6.78 16.84 14.02
C ILE A 154 7.41 15.47 14.35
N GLN A 155 6.97 14.76 15.40
CA GLN A 155 7.44 13.39 15.67
C GLN A 155 7.02 12.41 14.58
N LYS A 156 5.79 12.54 14.06
CA LYS A 156 5.24 11.60 13.07
C LYS A 156 5.73 11.86 11.66
N TYR A 157 5.94 13.12 11.31
CA TYR A 157 6.21 13.56 9.94
C TYR A 157 7.47 14.41 9.78
N GLY A 158 8.10 14.86 10.86
CA GLY A 158 9.19 15.85 10.84
C GLY A 158 10.39 15.45 10.00
N SER A 159 10.69 14.16 9.84
CA SER A 159 11.72 13.70 8.91
C SER A 159 11.47 14.08 7.44
N ALA A 160 10.22 14.41 7.09
CA ALA A 160 9.79 14.82 5.76
C ALA A 160 9.39 16.31 5.67
N VAL A 161 9.02 16.96 6.78
CA VAL A 161 8.39 18.29 6.77
C VAL A 161 9.01 19.30 7.74
N ALA A 162 10.09 18.95 8.47
CA ALA A 162 10.70 19.83 9.46
C ALA A 162 12.24 19.83 9.35
N GLU A 163 12.87 20.96 9.68
CA GLU A 163 14.32 21.08 9.83
C GLU A 163 14.75 21.15 11.30
N ASP A 164 16.06 21.22 11.53
CA ASP A 164 16.71 20.96 12.82
C ASP A 164 16.16 21.84 13.96
N ASP A 165 15.79 23.09 13.69
CA ASP A 165 15.27 24.03 14.70
C ASP A 165 13.85 23.66 15.18
N ALA A 166 12.96 23.24 14.27
CA ALA A 166 11.66 22.71 14.65
C ALA A 166 11.78 21.36 15.38
N LEU A 167 12.78 20.54 15.04
CA LEU A 167 13.11 19.28 15.72
C LEU A 167 13.72 19.49 17.12
N GLU A 168 14.33 20.64 17.43
CA GLU A 168 14.85 20.94 18.77
C GLU A 168 13.75 21.03 19.82
N SER A 169 12.53 21.41 19.42
CA SER A 169 11.36 21.43 20.31
C SER A 169 11.02 20.05 20.89
N LEU A 170 11.44 18.97 20.22
CA LEU A 170 11.33 17.58 20.68
C LEU A 170 12.32 17.22 21.78
N LYS A 171 13.50 17.87 21.81
CA LYS A 171 14.57 17.57 22.78
C LYS A 171 14.33 18.23 24.14
N ARG A 172 13.43 19.21 24.21
CA ARG A 172 13.12 20.00 25.42
C ARG A 172 11.72 19.74 26.00
N SER A 173 10.99 18.73 25.48
CA SER A 173 9.68 18.31 26.00
C SER A 173 9.78 17.27 27.09
#